data_AF-A0A959H005-F1
#
_entry.id   AF-A0A959H005-F1
#
_cell.length_a   1.000
_cell.length_b   1.000
_cell.length_c   1.000
_cell.angle_alpha   90.00
_cell.angle_beta   90.00
_cell.angle_gamma   90.00
#
_symmetry.space_group_name_H-M   'P 1'
#
loop_
_entity.id
_entity.type
_entity.pdbx_description
1 polymer ?
#
loop_
_entity_poly.entity_id
_entity_poly.type
_entity_poly.pdbx_seq_one_letter_code
_entity_poly.pdbx_strand_id
1 'polypeptide(L)'
;MTYNRTGCDKKGRALFRRHSGRRGFLSAPSGIRFCFLLLLASLLGACNVTKHLDQSKGERLLVRNSVELKSDKRLKYSRKTALQYELAALFKQQPNRRPWVLFRQPTRLWFYYRHRDKTTKFSKWIMEKVAEPPAIFSERLTQLTAQNFENQMQQRGYLLADCSYELIDRSHHFSPVDDIYFNASKDSLLREAQVKVKYTVNLGPLFTIDTVRFYSPDGPVDSILHLTAGKSALKRGDPL
;
A
#
# COMPACT_ATOMS: atom_id res chain seq x y z
N MET A 1 -42.87 -60.00 -41.36
CA MET A 1 -41.83 -60.56 -42.26
C MET A 1 -40.51 -60.51 -41.53
N THR A 2 -39.94 -61.69 -41.33
CA THR A 2 -38.75 -62.02 -40.56
C THR A 2 -37.46 -61.52 -41.22
N TYR A 3 -36.45 -61.15 -40.42
CA TYR A 3 -35.12 -61.75 -40.57
C TYR A 3 -34.27 -61.60 -39.30
N ASN A 4 -33.89 -62.75 -38.73
CA ASN A 4 -32.78 -62.92 -37.79
C ASN A 4 -31.47 -63.01 -38.57
N ARG A 5 -30.37 -62.44 -38.05
CA ARG A 5 -29.04 -63.05 -38.20
C ARG A 5 -28.19 -62.88 -36.93
N THR A 6 -28.05 -64.02 -36.28
CA THR A 6 -26.98 -64.53 -35.43
C THR A 6 -25.58 -63.98 -35.67
N GLY A 7 -24.82 -63.81 -34.58
CA GLY A 7 -23.37 -63.60 -34.58
C GLY A 7 -22.77 -63.64 -33.17
N CYS A 8 -22.47 -64.85 -32.71
CA CYS A 8 -21.72 -65.19 -31.50
C CYS A 8 -20.30 -64.58 -31.54
N ASP A 9 -19.74 -64.05 -30.45
CA ASP A 9 -18.76 -64.80 -29.63
C ASP A 9 -18.12 -63.96 -28.49
N LYS A 10 -18.03 -64.63 -27.33
CA LYS A 10 -17.06 -64.53 -26.22
C LYS A 10 -16.68 -63.20 -25.52
N LYS A 11 -17.07 -63.23 -24.23
CA LYS A 11 -16.23 -63.12 -23.01
C LYS A 11 -15.63 -61.75 -22.66
N GLY A 12 -16.08 -61.24 -21.51
CA GLY A 12 -15.36 -60.19 -20.78
C GLY A 12 -16.11 -59.70 -19.55
N ARG A 13 -16.29 -60.58 -18.56
CA ARG A 13 -16.89 -60.25 -17.26
C ARG A 13 -15.93 -59.35 -16.48
N ALA A 14 -16.18 -58.05 -16.39
CA ALA A 14 -15.50 -57.15 -15.46
C ALA A 14 -16.49 -56.63 -14.42
N LEU A 15 -16.35 -57.18 -13.22
CA LEU A 15 -17.06 -56.82 -12.00
C LEU A 15 -16.87 -55.34 -11.65
N PHE A 16 -18.00 -54.67 -11.42
CA PHE A 16 -18.09 -53.38 -10.76
C PHE A 16 -17.34 -53.41 -9.42
N ARG A 17 -16.26 -52.63 -9.29
CA ARG A 17 -15.61 -52.36 -7.99
C ARG A 17 -15.81 -50.88 -7.66
N ARG A 18 -16.79 -50.61 -6.78
CA ARG A 18 -16.96 -49.30 -6.11
C ARG A 18 -15.68 -49.00 -5.31
N HIS A 19 -14.95 -47.96 -5.68
CA HIS A 19 -13.94 -47.36 -4.81
C HIS A 19 -14.61 -46.33 -3.88
N SER A 20 -15.06 -46.81 -2.72
CA SER A 20 -15.34 -45.95 -1.56
C SER A 20 -14.02 -45.59 -0.87
N GLY A 21 -13.40 -44.48 -1.30
CA GLY A 21 -12.18 -43.95 -0.69
C GLY A 21 -12.46 -42.80 0.27
N ARG A 22 -13.23 -43.01 1.35
CA ARG A 22 -13.20 -42.10 2.52
C ARG A 22 -11.90 -42.39 3.29
N ARG A 23 -10.79 -41.77 2.88
CA ARG A 23 -9.58 -41.72 3.72
C ARG A 23 -9.82 -40.70 4.83
N GLY A 24 -10.32 -41.20 5.95
CA GLY A 24 -10.54 -40.43 7.16
C GLY A 24 -9.23 -39.87 7.70
N PHE A 25 -9.34 -38.67 8.28
CA PHE A 25 -8.32 -37.90 8.98
C PHE A 25 -7.68 -38.62 10.20
N LEU A 26 -8.02 -39.90 10.43
CA LEU A 26 -7.71 -40.67 11.64
C LEU A 26 -6.40 -41.47 11.59
N SER A 27 -5.58 -41.37 10.56
CA SER A 27 -4.31 -42.13 10.44
C SER A 27 -3.04 -41.28 10.35
N ALA A 28 -3.07 -40.01 10.73
CA ALA A 28 -1.84 -39.19 10.83
C ALA A 28 -1.11 -39.44 12.17
N PRO A 29 0.24 -39.49 12.21
CA PRO A 29 1.00 -39.64 13.45
C PRO A 29 0.76 -38.47 14.42
N SER A 30 0.86 -38.72 15.73
CA SER A 30 0.43 -37.82 16.82
C SER A 30 1.00 -36.41 16.74
N GLY A 31 2.25 -36.25 16.26
CA GLY A 31 2.88 -34.94 16.06
C GLY A 31 2.28 -34.13 14.91
N ILE A 32 1.84 -34.77 13.83
CA ILE A 32 1.21 -34.09 12.69
C ILE A 32 -0.19 -33.58 13.08
N ARG A 33 -0.92 -34.32 13.93
CA ARG A 33 -2.21 -33.86 14.48
C ARG A 33 -2.05 -32.64 15.37
N PHE A 34 -1.00 -32.59 16.19
CA PHE A 34 -0.72 -31.45 17.07
C PHE A 34 -0.30 -30.20 16.28
N CYS A 35 0.53 -30.37 15.25
CA CYS A 35 0.86 -29.29 14.31
C CYS A 35 -0.37 -28.79 13.54
N PHE A 36 -1.26 -29.70 13.11
CA PHE A 36 -2.53 -29.31 12.47
C PHE A 36 -3.47 -28.58 13.42
N LEU A 37 -3.54 -28.98 14.70
CA LEU A 37 -4.36 -28.31 15.71
C LEU A 37 -3.80 -26.94 16.10
N LEU A 38 -2.48 -26.79 16.22
CA LEU A 38 -1.82 -25.49 16.43
C LEU A 38 -1.97 -24.56 15.21
N LEU A 39 -1.85 -25.11 14.00
CA LEU A 39 -2.13 -24.38 12.75
C LEU A 39 -3.61 -23.94 12.70
N LEU A 40 -4.54 -24.83 13.04
CA LEU A 40 -5.99 -24.54 13.06
C LEU A 40 -6.35 -23.50 14.13
N ALA A 41 -5.74 -23.58 15.32
CA ALA A 41 -5.89 -22.57 16.36
C ALA A 41 -5.31 -21.21 15.94
N SER A 42 -4.21 -21.19 15.19
CA SER A 42 -3.63 -19.95 14.65
C SER A 42 -4.53 -19.29 13.59
N LEU A 43 -5.32 -20.08 12.85
CA LEU A 43 -6.24 -19.59 11.82
C LEU A 43 -7.51 -18.91 12.40
N LEU A 44 -7.88 -19.24 13.64
CA LEU A 44 -9.07 -18.70 14.31
C LEU A 44 -8.80 -17.40 15.10
N GLY A 45 -7.53 -17.03 15.28
CA GLY A 45 -7.11 -15.85 16.02
C GLY A 45 -7.15 -14.56 15.20
N ALA A 46 -8.33 -14.14 14.74
CA ALA A 46 -8.48 -12.80 14.15
C ALA A 46 -8.30 -11.73 15.25
N CYS A 47 -7.09 -11.19 15.38
CA CYS A 47 -6.78 -10.15 16.37
C CYS A 47 -7.42 -8.82 15.96
N ASN A 48 -8.59 -8.51 16.53
CA ASN A 48 -9.26 -7.24 16.32
C ASN A 48 -8.69 -6.12 17.21
N VAL A 49 -7.62 -5.49 16.74
CA VAL A 49 -6.95 -4.35 17.41
C VAL A 49 -7.73 -3.03 17.34
N THR A 50 -8.76 -2.94 16.50
CA THR A 50 -9.50 -1.69 16.28
C THR A 50 -10.56 -1.42 17.35
N LYS A 51 -10.85 -2.38 18.23
CA LYS A 51 -11.75 -2.20 19.38
C LYS A 51 -11.25 -1.14 20.37
N HIS A 52 -9.95 -0.86 20.38
CA HIS A 52 -9.33 0.06 21.33
C HIS A 52 -9.23 1.51 20.82
N LEU A 53 -9.71 1.78 19.61
CA LEU A 53 -9.76 3.14 19.03
C LEU A 53 -10.96 3.89 19.60
N ASP A 54 -10.80 5.20 19.79
CA ASP A 54 -11.88 6.06 20.27
C ASP A 54 -12.85 6.36 19.12
N GLN A 55 -13.87 5.50 18.97
CA GLN A 55 -14.89 5.63 17.93
C GLN A 55 -15.71 6.92 18.09
N SER A 56 -15.86 7.43 19.32
CA SER A 56 -16.63 8.65 19.59
C SER A 56 -15.96 9.90 19.01
N LYS A 57 -14.62 9.89 18.91
CA LYS A 57 -13.82 10.93 18.26
C LYS A 57 -13.64 10.72 16.76
N GLY A 58 -14.09 9.58 16.22
CA GLY A 58 -13.86 9.20 14.83
C GLY A 58 -12.41 8.83 14.53
N GLU A 59 -11.66 8.30 15.51
CA GLU A 59 -10.27 7.88 15.29
C GLU A 59 -10.19 6.67 14.35
N ARG A 60 -9.42 6.83 13.26
CA ARG A 60 -9.19 5.77 12.28
C ARG A 60 -7.73 5.36 12.28
N LEU A 61 -7.47 4.06 12.24
CA LEU A 61 -6.11 3.54 12.15
C LEU A 61 -5.62 3.59 10.70
N LEU A 62 -4.47 4.21 10.47
CA LEU A 62 -3.81 4.19 9.19
C LEU A 62 -3.20 2.81 8.92
N VAL A 63 -3.78 2.09 7.96
CA VAL A 63 -3.38 0.72 7.63
C VAL A 63 -2.37 0.66 6.51
N ARG A 64 -2.49 1.56 5.53
CA ARG A 64 -1.65 1.53 4.32
C ARG A 64 -1.56 2.91 3.69
N ASN A 65 -0.36 3.25 3.22
CA ASN A 65 -0.15 4.27 2.20
C ASN A 65 0.27 3.61 0.90
N SER A 66 -0.19 4.13 -0.23
CA SER A 66 0.27 3.72 -1.56
C SER A 66 0.41 4.92 -2.47
N VAL A 67 1.46 4.92 -3.31
CA VAL A 67 1.68 5.95 -4.34
C VAL A 67 1.54 5.33 -5.72
N GLU A 68 0.66 5.89 -6.53
CA GLU A 68 0.53 5.59 -7.95
C GLU A 68 1.07 6.76 -8.78
N LEU A 69 1.93 6.45 -9.74
CA LEU A 69 2.47 7.43 -10.69
C LEU A 69 1.74 7.29 -12.02
N LYS A 70 1.11 8.38 -12.47
CA LYS A 70 0.50 8.53 -13.79
C LYS A 70 1.36 9.46 -14.64
N SER A 71 1.64 9.07 -15.87
CA SER A 71 2.48 9.81 -16.80
C SER A 71 1.98 9.65 -18.23
N ASP A 72 2.07 10.72 -19.02
CA ASP A 72 1.58 10.72 -20.41
C ASP A 72 2.37 9.75 -21.29
N LYS A 73 3.70 9.72 -21.08
CA LYS A 73 4.59 8.75 -21.72
C LYS A 73 4.82 7.59 -20.77
N ARG A 74 4.87 6.36 -21.31
CA ARG A 74 5.17 5.16 -20.53
C ARG A 74 6.58 5.26 -19.93
N LEU A 75 6.66 5.39 -18.61
CA LEU A 75 7.94 5.36 -17.89
C LEU A 75 8.53 3.95 -17.88
N LYS A 76 9.86 3.86 -17.99
CA LYS A 76 10.59 2.62 -17.76
C LYS A 76 10.38 2.18 -16.31
N TYR A 77 10.22 0.88 -16.09
CA TYR A 77 9.95 0.31 -14.76
C TYR A 77 10.99 0.73 -13.72
N SER A 78 12.28 0.74 -14.07
CA SER A 78 13.37 1.17 -13.18
C SER A 78 13.17 2.60 -12.66
N ARG A 79 12.87 3.55 -13.55
CA ARG A 79 12.60 4.95 -13.18
C ARG A 79 11.34 5.10 -12.33
N LYS A 80 10.26 4.39 -12.70
CA LYS A 80 9.01 4.41 -11.93
C LYS A 80 9.23 3.95 -10.49
N THR A 81 9.93 2.83 -10.30
CA THR A 81 10.20 2.26 -8.98
C THR A 81 11.12 3.17 -8.15
N ALA A 82 12.14 3.77 -8.78
CA ALA A 82 13.03 4.72 -8.11
C ALA A 82 12.24 5.94 -7.59
N LEU A 83 11.42 6.56 -8.43
CA LEU A 83 10.57 7.69 -8.04
C LEU A 83 9.57 7.30 -6.93
N GLN A 84 8.96 6.12 -7.02
CA GLN A 84 8.06 5.64 -5.96
C GLN A 84 8.78 5.46 -4.62
N TYR A 85 10.04 5.01 -4.63
CA TYR A 85 10.83 4.86 -3.41
C TYR A 85 11.20 6.22 -2.80
N GLU A 86 11.62 7.18 -3.62
CA GLU A 86 11.90 8.55 -3.18
C GLU A 86 10.67 9.21 -2.58
N LEU A 87 9.51 9.11 -3.26
CA LEU A 87 8.24 9.63 -2.75
C LEU A 87 7.81 8.92 -1.46
N ALA A 88 8.03 7.61 -1.36
CA ALA A 88 7.71 6.89 -0.13
C ALA A 88 8.52 7.38 1.08
N ALA A 89 9.72 7.94 0.88
CA ALA A 89 10.49 8.55 1.96
C ALA A 89 9.87 9.87 2.46
N LEU A 90 9.05 10.54 1.65
CA LEU A 90 8.44 11.84 1.97
C LEU A 90 7.09 11.72 2.70
N PHE A 91 6.62 10.50 2.98
CA PHE A 91 5.40 10.29 3.78
C PHE A 91 5.51 10.93 5.17
N LYS A 92 4.58 11.85 5.50
CA LYS A 92 4.54 12.48 6.84
C LYS A 92 3.96 11.57 7.92
N GLN A 93 3.12 10.61 7.54
CA GLN A 93 2.58 9.59 8.42
C GLN A 93 2.80 8.21 7.80
N GLN A 94 3.15 7.22 8.62
CA GLN A 94 3.42 5.85 8.17
C GLN A 94 2.56 4.86 8.95
N PRO A 95 2.04 3.81 8.27
CA PRO A 95 1.30 2.76 8.96
C PRO A 95 2.24 1.93 9.86
N ASN A 96 1.67 1.34 10.92
CA ASN A 96 2.40 0.42 11.79
C ASN A 96 3.04 -0.74 11.01
N ARG A 97 4.22 -1.18 11.48
CA ARG A 97 4.94 -2.27 10.84
C ARG A 97 4.21 -3.59 11.07
N ARG A 98 4.05 -4.34 9.98
CA ARG A 98 3.42 -5.66 9.99
C ARG A 98 4.46 -6.72 9.66
N PRO A 99 4.84 -7.58 10.60
CA PRO A 99 5.86 -8.59 10.36
C PRO A 99 5.36 -9.61 9.32
N TRP A 100 6.21 -9.93 8.35
CA TRP A 100 5.88 -10.90 7.31
C TRP A 100 5.74 -12.32 7.87
N VAL A 101 6.57 -12.67 8.88
CA VAL A 101 6.64 -13.98 9.54
C VAL A 101 5.30 -14.43 10.15
N LEU A 102 4.41 -13.49 10.48
CA LEU A 102 3.10 -13.80 11.06
C LEU A 102 1.96 -13.33 10.15
N PHE A 103 2.03 -13.67 8.86
CA PHE A 103 0.97 -13.37 7.87
C PHE A 103 0.49 -11.91 7.87
N ARG A 104 1.41 -10.96 8.14
CA ARG A 104 1.11 -9.52 8.25
C ARG A 104 0.03 -9.17 9.30
N GLN A 105 -0.12 -10.00 10.34
CA GLN A 105 -0.99 -9.71 11.48
C GLN A 105 -0.48 -8.48 12.25
N PRO A 106 -1.38 -7.66 12.85
CA PRO A 106 -1.02 -6.43 13.56
C PRO A 106 -0.49 -6.71 14.98
N THR A 107 0.50 -7.59 15.12
CA THR A 107 0.96 -8.08 16.43
C THR A 107 1.61 -7.00 17.29
N ARG A 108 2.39 -6.09 16.70
CA ARG A 108 3.04 -4.99 17.45
C ARG A 108 2.01 -4.08 18.11
N LEU A 109 0.92 -3.80 17.39
CA LEU A 109 -0.20 -3.03 17.89
C LEU A 109 -1.00 -3.80 18.96
N TRP A 110 -1.13 -5.12 18.83
CA TRP A 110 -1.72 -5.95 19.89
C TRP A 110 -0.90 -5.91 21.18
N PHE A 111 0.43 -6.06 21.09
CA PHE A 111 1.33 -5.95 22.24
C PHE A 111 1.21 -4.59 22.93
N TYR A 112 1.10 -3.52 22.15
CA TYR A 112 0.86 -2.18 22.67
C TYR A 112 -0.39 -2.12 23.56
N TYR A 113 -1.57 -2.48 23.02
CA TYR A 113 -2.81 -2.43 23.80
C TYR A 113 -2.84 -3.42 24.97
N ARG A 114 -2.15 -4.56 24.85
CA ARG A 114 -2.10 -5.58 25.91
C ARG A 114 -1.21 -5.19 27.10
N HIS A 115 -0.20 -4.36 26.88
CA HIS A 115 0.83 -4.02 27.87
C HIS A 115 0.93 -2.54 28.25
N ARG A 116 0.22 -1.62 27.57
CA ARG A 116 0.28 -0.16 27.86
C ARG A 116 0.00 0.21 29.32
N ASP A 117 -0.89 -0.51 29.99
CA ASP A 117 -1.32 -0.21 31.36
C ASP A 117 -0.56 -1.06 32.42
N LYS A 118 0.45 -1.83 32.00
CA LYS A 118 1.18 -2.77 32.87
C LYS A 118 2.56 -2.23 33.21
N THR A 119 2.90 -2.27 34.50
CA THR A 119 4.16 -1.72 35.02
C THR A 119 5.29 -2.75 35.20
N THR A 120 5.06 -4.03 34.89
CA THR A 120 6.05 -5.10 35.09
C THR A 120 7.28 -4.94 34.19
N LYS A 121 8.47 -5.39 34.66
CA LYS A 121 9.74 -5.33 33.90
C LYS A 121 9.61 -5.92 32.50
N PHE A 122 8.93 -7.06 32.38
CA PHE A 122 8.66 -7.70 31.09
C PHE A 122 7.76 -6.85 30.19
N SER A 123 6.71 -6.22 30.74
CA SER A 123 5.83 -5.35 29.96
C SER A 123 6.57 -4.12 29.44
N LYS A 124 7.45 -3.52 30.26
CA LYS A 124 8.31 -2.40 29.82
C LYS A 124 9.22 -2.82 28.67
N TRP A 125 9.89 -3.97 28.78
CA TRP A 125 10.71 -4.49 27.69
C TRP A 125 9.92 -4.72 26.39
N ILE A 126 8.71 -5.29 26.48
CA ILE A 126 7.82 -5.44 25.31
C ILE A 126 7.48 -4.07 24.71
N MET A 127 7.10 -3.10 25.54
CA MET A 127 6.72 -1.77 25.08
C MET A 127 7.87 -1.05 24.40
N GLU A 128 9.10 -1.23 24.88
CA GLU A 128 10.30 -0.58 24.32
C GLU A 128 10.83 -1.27 23.06
N LYS A 129 10.77 -2.61 22.97
CA LYS A 129 11.44 -3.37 21.90
C LYS A 129 10.51 -3.90 20.82
N VAL A 130 9.26 -4.20 21.17
CA VAL A 130 8.35 -4.95 20.30
C VAL A 130 7.13 -4.12 19.92
N ALA A 131 6.48 -3.47 20.88
CA ALA A 131 5.25 -2.74 20.63
C ALA A 131 5.47 -1.50 19.76
N GLU A 132 4.43 -1.10 19.04
CA GLU A 132 4.38 0.17 18.33
C GLU A 132 3.04 0.84 18.66
N PRO A 133 3.02 2.16 18.95
CA PRO A 133 1.78 2.89 19.20
C PRO A 133 0.90 2.93 17.95
N PRO A 134 -0.43 3.05 18.08
CA PRO A 134 -1.35 3.13 16.95
C PRO A 134 -1.03 4.33 16.06
N ALA A 135 -0.83 4.09 14.76
CA ALA A 135 -0.74 5.14 13.76
C ALA A 135 -2.14 5.69 13.45
N ILE A 136 -2.56 6.72 14.18
CA ILE A 136 -3.84 7.38 13.95
C ILE A 136 -3.76 8.22 12.68
N PHE A 137 -4.76 8.08 11.82
CA PHE A 137 -4.85 8.82 10.57
C PHE A 137 -5.08 10.31 10.84
N SER A 138 -4.27 11.15 10.20
CA SER A 138 -4.49 12.58 10.12
C SER A 138 -4.70 13.00 8.67
N GLU A 139 -5.81 13.69 8.41
CA GLU A 139 -6.09 14.28 7.11
C GLU A 139 -5.10 15.38 6.76
N ARG A 140 -4.78 16.25 7.72
CA ARG A 140 -3.80 17.33 7.55
C ARG A 140 -2.43 16.80 7.11
N LEU A 141 -1.95 15.71 7.73
CA LEU A 141 -0.67 15.09 7.34
C LEU A 141 -0.73 14.45 5.95
N THR A 142 -1.90 13.95 5.54
CA THR A 142 -2.14 13.45 4.18
C THR A 142 -2.04 14.56 3.15
N GLN A 143 -2.75 15.67 3.38
CA GLN A 143 -2.71 16.85 2.51
C GLN A 143 -1.29 17.40 2.36
N LEU A 144 -0.56 17.55 3.48
CA LEU A 144 0.83 17.97 3.45
C LEU A 144 1.73 16.99 2.70
N THR A 145 1.48 15.69 2.80
CA THR A 145 2.22 14.69 2.02
C THR A 145 1.96 14.87 0.53
N ALA A 146 0.71 15.06 0.12
CA ALA A 146 0.34 15.28 -1.27
C ALA A 146 1.02 16.53 -1.85
N GLN A 147 0.98 17.65 -1.11
CA GLN A 147 1.69 18.89 -1.47
C GLN A 147 3.21 18.68 -1.58
N ASN A 148 3.81 17.90 -0.68
CA ASN A 148 5.24 17.58 -0.78
C ASN A 148 5.56 16.73 -2.02
N PHE A 149 4.69 15.80 -2.40
CA PHE A 149 4.88 15.00 -3.61
C PHE A 149 4.79 15.87 -4.86
N GLU A 150 3.81 16.77 -4.92
CA GLU A 150 3.66 17.76 -5.98
C GLU A 150 4.92 18.63 -6.12
N ASN A 151 5.33 19.29 -5.04
CA ASN A 151 6.52 20.14 -5.00
C ASN A 151 7.79 19.36 -5.40
N GLN A 152 7.94 18.13 -4.91
CA GLN A 152 9.09 17.29 -5.22
C GLN A 152 9.17 16.93 -6.71
N MET A 153 8.03 16.74 -7.38
CA MET A 153 7.98 16.44 -8.81
C MET A 153 8.17 17.70 -9.66
N GLN A 154 7.61 18.83 -9.22
CA GLN A 154 7.84 20.13 -9.87
C GLN A 154 9.34 20.50 -9.87
N GLN A 155 10.04 20.27 -8.76
CA GLN A 155 11.50 20.43 -8.66
C GLN A 155 12.32 19.46 -9.54
N ARG A 156 11.68 18.50 -10.20
CA ARG A 156 12.31 17.53 -11.11
C ARG A 156 11.94 17.77 -12.58
N GLY A 157 11.44 18.96 -12.89
CA GLY A 157 11.03 19.36 -14.23
C GLY A 157 9.60 18.98 -14.61
N TYR A 158 8.83 18.35 -13.71
CA TYR A 158 7.41 18.09 -13.94
C TYR A 158 6.57 19.29 -13.44
N LEU A 159 6.69 20.43 -14.13
CA LEU A 159 6.12 21.71 -13.68
C LEU A 159 4.58 21.70 -13.53
N LEU A 160 3.91 20.84 -14.27
CA LEU A 160 2.46 20.63 -14.20
C LEU A 160 2.08 19.39 -13.38
N ALA A 161 2.99 18.91 -12.54
CA ALA A 161 2.68 17.79 -11.66
C ALA A 161 1.61 18.19 -10.66
N ASP A 162 0.66 17.28 -10.45
CA ASP A 162 -0.41 17.38 -9.48
C ASP A 162 -0.48 16.10 -8.65
N CYS A 163 -0.84 16.22 -7.38
CA CYS A 163 -1.00 15.07 -6.49
C CYS A 163 -2.36 15.08 -5.81
N SER A 164 -3.20 14.13 -6.18
CA SER A 164 -4.47 13.85 -5.51
C SER A 164 -4.34 12.67 -4.55
N TYR A 165 -5.26 12.57 -3.59
CA TYR A 165 -5.33 11.40 -2.70
C TYR A 165 -6.76 10.96 -2.49
N GLU A 166 -6.92 9.65 -2.31
CA GLU A 166 -8.20 8.99 -2.06
C GLU A 166 -8.12 8.21 -0.75
N LEU A 167 -9.20 8.25 0.03
CA LEU A 167 -9.35 7.45 1.24
C LEU A 167 -10.13 6.18 0.87
N ILE A 168 -9.43 5.05 0.91
CA ILE A 168 -10.01 3.74 0.65
C ILE A 168 -10.38 3.10 1.97
N ASP A 169 -11.65 3.23 2.30
CA ASP A 169 -12.31 2.54 3.40
C ASP A 169 -12.86 1.18 2.89
N ARG A 170 -13.19 0.22 3.78
CA ARG A 170 -13.61 -1.13 3.35
C ARG A 170 -14.98 -1.14 2.67
N SER A 171 -15.77 -0.10 2.88
CA SER A 171 -17.02 0.16 2.19
C SER A 171 -17.02 1.58 1.64
N HIS A 172 -17.00 1.66 0.30
CA HIS A 172 -17.04 2.87 -0.54
C HIS A 172 -15.75 3.70 -0.68
N HIS A 173 -15.49 4.09 -1.93
CA HIS A 173 -14.40 4.96 -2.38
C HIS A 173 -14.77 6.39 -2.00
N PHE A 174 -14.16 6.95 -0.95
CA PHE A 174 -14.40 8.33 -0.52
C PHE A 174 -13.27 9.22 -1.05
N SER A 175 -13.60 10.10 -2.00
CA SER A 175 -12.68 11.08 -2.56
C SER A 175 -12.92 12.44 -1.89
N PRO A 176 -11.94 13.03 -1.18
CA PRO A 176 -12.13 14.29 -0.46
C PRO A 176 -12.29 15.55 -1.34
N VAL A 177 -12.35 15.41 -2.67
CA VAL A 177 -12.31 16.53 -3.62
C VAL A 177 -13.70 17.00 -4.06
N ASP A 178 -14.73 16.17 -3.89
CA ASP A 178 -16.13 16.55 -4.02
C ASP A 178 -16.70 16.48 -2.59
N ASP A 179 -17.02 17.58 -1.91
CA ASP A 179 -18.41 18.00 -1.69
C ASP A 179 -18.42 19.32 -0.87
N ILE A 180 -18.90 20.43 -1.43
CA ILE A 180 -19.15 21.68 -0.67
C ILE A 180 -20.61 21.73 -0.14
N TYR A 181 -21.48 20.80 -0.55
CA TYR A 181 -22.93 20.90 -0.26
C TYR A 181 -23.64 19.59 0.14
N PHE A 182 -22.94 18.49 0.43
CA PHE A 182 -23.63 17.23 0.72
C PHE A 182 -23.44 16.73 2.16
N ASN A 183 -24.55 16.64 2.89
CA ASN A 183 -24.67 15.94 4.16
C ASN A 183 -24.65 14.42 3.91
N ALA A 184 -23.55 13.91 3.37
CA ALA A 184 -23.28 12.47 3.39
C ALA A 184 -23.13 12.07 4.86
N SER A 185 -24.08 11.29 5.36
CA SER A 185 -24.22 10.85 6.75
C SER A 185 -22.87 10.76 7.49
N LYS A 186 -22.62 11.70 8.40
CA LYS A 186 -21.45 11.73 9.29
C LYS A 186 -21.26 10.38 10.02
N ASP A 187 -22.35 9.65 10.20
CA ASP A 187 -22.44 8.30 10.77
C ASP A 187 -21.73 7.19 9.97
N SER A 188 -21.67 7.31 8.64
CA SER A 188 -21.00 6.28 7.81
C SER A 188 -19.48 6.39 7.87
N LEU A 189 -18.95 7.62 7.99
CA LEU A 189 -17.52 7.92 8.15
C LEU A 189 -16.98 7.52 9.54
N LEU A 190 -17.86 7.41 10.54
CA LEU A 190 -17.51 7.02 11.91
C LEU A 190 -17.47 5.50 12.14
N ARG A 191 -17.97 4.68 11.20
CA ARG A 191 -18.00 3.23 11.36
C ARG A 191 -16.66 2.55 11.07
N GLU A 192 -15.81 3.18 10.26
CA GLU A 192 -14.63 2.54 9.71
C GLU A 192 -13.39 2.82 10.54
N ALA A 193 -13.04 1.87 11.41
CA ALA A 193 -11.90 2.01 12.29
C ALA A 193 -10.52 1.91 11.58
N GLN A 194 -10.49 1.71 10.26
CA GLN A 194 -9.28 1.54 9.46
C GLN A 194 -9.40 2.27 8.13
N VAL A 195 -8.36 3.02 7.77
CA VAL A 195 -8.28 3.76 6.51
C VAL A 195 -7.00 3.39 5.75
N LYS A 196 -7.09 3.36 4.43
CA LYS A 196 -5.93 3.27 3.52
C LYS A 196 -5.89 4.54 2.68
N VAL A 197 -4.71 5.11 2.51
CA VAL A 197 -4.53 6.30 1.70
C VAL A 197 -3.83 5.95 0.40
N LYS A 198 -4.46 6.30 -0.72
CA LYS A 198 -3.88 6.14 -2.05
C LYS A 198 -3.60 7.52 -2.63
N TYR A 199 -2.32 7.83 -2.79
CA TYR A 199 -1.85 9.03 -3.47
C TYR A 199 -1.68 8.72 -4.95
N THR A 200 -2.18 9.62 -5.80
CA THR A 200 -2.07 9.55 -7.25
C THR A 200 -1.35 10.79 -7.73
N VAL A 201 -0.10 10.61 -8.17
CA VAL A 201 0.74 11.69 -8.68
C VAL A 201 0.65 11.68 -10.19
N ASN A 202 0.03 12.71 -10.74
CA ASN A 202 -0.02 13.00 -12.16
C ASN A 202 1.23 13.80 -12.50
N LEU A 203 2.14 13.23 -13.29
CA LEU A 203 3.41 13.88 -13.62
C LEU A 203 3.26 14.93 -14.74
N GLY A 204 2.31 14.73 -15.66
CA GLY A 204 2.23 15.54 -16.88
C GLY A 204 3.50 15.44 -17.75
N PRO A 205 3.75 16.44 -18.62
CA PRO A 205 4.95 16.48 -19.44
C PRO A 205 6.19 16.86 -18.61
N LEU A 206 7.32 16.23 -18.94
CA LEU A 206 8.62 16.63 -18.42
C LEU A 206 9.11 17.85 -19.20
N PHE A 207 9.32 18.96 -18.51
CA PHE A 207 9.93 20.17 -19.06
C PHE A 207 11.44 20.08 -18.93
N THR A 208 12.13 20.44 -20.01
CA THR A 208 13.59 20.44 -20.08
C THR A 208 14.08 21.80 -20.54
N ILE A 209 15.30 22.15 -20.14
CA ILE A 209 15.97 23.38 -20.56
C ILE A 209 16.17 23.33 -22.08
N ASP A 210 15.51 24.22 -22.83
CA ASP A 210 15.75 24.34 -24.27
C ASP A 210 16.92 25.27 -24.59
N THR A 211 16.94 26.47 -24.02
CA THR A 211 18.03 27.43 -24.22
C THR A 211 18.36 28.14 -22.92
N VAL A 212 19.66 28.37 -22.70
CA VAL A 212 20.19 29.16 -21.58
C VAL A 212 20.84 30.40 -22.18
N ARG A 213 20.41 31.58 -21.73
CA ARG A 213 20.99 32.85 -22.12
C ARG A 213 21.48 33.55 -20.86
N PHE A 214 22.74 33.97 -20.88
CA PHE A 214 23.31 34.82 -19.86
C PHE A 214 23.33 36.25 -20.38
N TYR A 215 22.99 37.20 -19.51
CA TYR A 215 22.93 38.62 -19.86
C TYR A 215 23.26 39.45 -18.63
N SER A 216 24.07 40.49 -18.82
CA SER A 216 24.32 41.52 -17.82
C SER A 216 24.22 42.92 -18.46
N PRO A 217 23.61 43.91 -17.78
CA PRO A 217 23.64 45.30 -18.21
C PRO A 217 25.05 45.92 -18.21
N ASP A 218 25.94 45.40 -17.37
CA ASP A 218 27.35 45.78 -17.30
C ASP A 218 28.17 45.00 -18.34
N GLY A 219 28.80 45.72 -19.28
CA GLY A 219 29.55 45.12 -20.40
C GLY A 219 30.74 44.24 -19.99
N PRO A 220 31.62 44.69 -19.07
CA PRO A 220 32.63 43.84 -18.47
C PRO A 220 32.07 42.52 -17.89
N VAL A 221 30.99 42.58 -17.11
CA VAL A 221 30.37 41.38 -16.52
C VAL A 221 29.74 40.50 -17.59
N ASP A 222 29.06 41.07 -18.58
CA ASP A 222 28.43 40.35 -19.69
C ASP A 222 29.46 39.56 -20.51
N SER A 223 30.62 40.17 -20.77
CA SER A 223 31.75 39.51 -21.42
C SER A 223 32.24 38.30 -20.61
N ILE A 224 32.35 38.43 -19.29
CA ILE A 224 32.74 37.31 -18.40
C ILE A 224 31.67 36.22 -18.41
N LEU A 225 30.38 36.57 -18.39
CA LEU A 225 29.28 35.62 -18.46
C LEU A 225 29.31 34.81 -19.76
N HIS A 226 29.53 35.46 -20.91
CA HIS A 226 29.63 34.77 -22.19
C HIS A 226 30.88 33.85 -22.27
N LEU A 227 32.03 34.30 -21.74
CA LEU A 227 33.25 33.48 -21.69
C LEU A 227 33.11 32.26 -20.76
N THR A 228 32.30 32.37 -19.70
CA THR A 228 32.11 31.29 -18.72
C THR A 228 30.85 30.46 -18.96
N ALA A 229 29.96 30.87 -19.87
CA ALA A 229 28.68 30.22 -20.17
C ALA A 229 28.79 28.71 -20.41
N GLY A 230 29.82 28.27 -21.13
CA GLY A 230 30.05 26.84 -21.41
C GLY A 230 30.30 25.98 -20.16
N LYS A 231 30.78 26.59 -19.07
CA LYS A 231 31.03 25.95 -17.77
C LYS A 231 29.80 25.93 -16.85
N SER A 232 28.68 26.51 -17.26
CA SER A 232 27.45 26.50 -16.46
C SER A 232 26.97 25.07 -16.15
N ALA A 233 26.40 24.88 -14.96
CA ALA A 233 25.71 23.64 -14.58
C ALA A 233 24.38 23.45 -15.34
N LEU A 234 23.81 24.54 -15.89
CA LEU A 234 22.60 24.49 -16.70
C LEU A 234 22.93 23.99 -18.11
N LYS A 235 22.51 22.77 -18.46
CA LYS A 235 22.70 22.21 -19.82
C LYS A 235 21.37 22.07 -20.53
N ARG A 236 21.39 22.27 -21.86
CA ARG A 236 20.24 22.01 -22.73
C ARG A 236 19.86 20.53 -22.64
N GLY A 237 18.57 20.26 -22.46
CA GLY A 237 18.00 18.91 -22.34
C GLY A 237 17.91 18.39 -20.91
N ASP A 238 18.55 19.06 -19.94
CA ASP A 238 18.36 18.73 -18.52
C ASP A 238 16.94 19.07 -18.07
N PRO A 239 16.37 18.32 -17.11
CA PRO A 239 15.08 18.68 -16.51
C PRO A 239 15.18 20.05 -15.83
N LEU A 240 14.08 20.81 -15.92
CA LEU A 240 13.95 22.14 -15.29
C LEU A 240 13.88 22.08 -13.75
#